data_AF-A0A534Q8X6-F1
#
_entry.id   AF-A0A534Q8X6-F1
#
_cell.length_a   1.000
_cell.length_b   1.000
_cell.length_c   1.000
_cell.angle_alpha   90.00
_cell.angle_beta   90.00
_cell.angle_gamma   90.00
#
_symmetry.space_group_name_H-M   'P 1'
#
loop_
_entity.id
_entity.type
_entity.pdbx_description
1 polymer ?
#
loop_
_entity_poly.entity_id
_entity_poly.type
_entity_poly.pdbx_seq_one_letter_code
_entity_poly.pdbx_strand_id
1 'polypeptide(L)' 'MPTAADHPPAVVLGGGIAGLAAARLLTRHFARVVVLERDTRPDTAAPDSAYAAWVR' A
#
# COMPACT_ATOMS: atom_id res chain seq x y z
N MET A 1 21.73 5.43 18.33
CA MET A 1 21.09 4.87 17.12
C MET A 1 19.74 5.54 16.99
N PRO A 2 19.48 6.31 15.93
CA PRO A 2 18.16 6.89 15.74
C PRO A 2 17.10 5.78 15.67
N THR A 3 16.00 5.94 16.39
CA THR A 3 14.89 5.00 16.35
C THR A 3 13.96 5.32 15.18
N ALA A 4 13.09 4.38 14.79
CA ALA A 4 12.02 4.67 13.83
C ALA A 4 11.08 5.79 14.32
N ALA A 5 11.01 6.05 15.63
CA ALA A 5 10.24 7.15 16.19
C ALA A 5 10.89 8.53 15.94
N ASP A 6 12.21 8.57 15.67
CA ASP A 6 12.92 9.82 15.41
C ASP A 6 12.60 10.36 14.01
N HIS A 7 12.15 9.47 13.10
CA HIS A 7 11.66 9.80 11.74
C HIS A 7 10.45 8.91 11.40
N PRO A 8 9.26 9.24 11.91
CA PRO A 8 8.09 8.38 11.76
C PRO A 8 7.76 8.18 10.27
N PRO A 9 7.60 6.93 9.79
CA PRO A 9 7.21 6.66 8.42
C PRO A 9 5.76 7.09 8.18
N ALA A 10 5.44 7.42 6.93
CA ALA A 10 4.04 7.47 6.51
C ALA A 10 3.54 6.05 6.24
N VAL A 11 2.35 5.71 6.76
CA VAL A 11 1.69 4.42 6.53
C VAL A 11 0.42 4.65 5.72
N VAL A 12 0.32 3.97 4.58
CA VAL A 12 -0.87 3.96 3.72
C VAL A 12 -1.56 2.61 3.85
N LEU A 13 -2.83 2.61 4.25
CA LEU A 13 -3.66 1.42 4.29
C LEU A 13 -4.45 1.33 2.97
N GLY A 14 -4.19 0.28 2.20
CA GLY A 14 -4.72 0.05 0.85
C GLY A 14 -3.65 0.18 -0.24
N GLY A 15 -3.47 -0.88 -1.02
CA GLY A 15 -2.57 -1.01 -2.17
C GLY A 15 -3.27 -0.85 -3.52
N GLY A 16 -4.54 -0.43 -3.53
CA GLY A 16 -5.26 -0.04 -4.75
C GLY A 16 -4.74 1.26 -5.38
N ILE A 17 -5.34 1.68 -6.49
CA ILE A 17 -4.86 2.83 -7.28
C ILE A 17 -4.76 4.13 -6.45
N ALA A 18 -5.74 4.40 -5.60
CA ALA A 18 -5.72 5.58 -4.73
C ALA A 18 -4.60 5.52 -3.69
N GLY A 19 -4.39 4.36 -3.07
CA GLY A 19 -3.33 4.15 -2.08
C GLY A 19 -1.93 4.27 -2.69
N LEU A 20 -1.71 3.69 -3.86
CA LEU A 20 -0.44 3.82 -4.59
C LEU A 20 -0.19 5.27 -5.06
N ALA A 21 -1.23 5.98 -5.51
CA ALA A 21 -1.11 7.40 -5.85
C ALA A 21 -0.76 8.25 -4.63
N ALA A 22 -1.40 8.02 -3.48
CA ALA A 22 -1.08 8.68 -2.23
C ALA A 22 0.35 8.37 -1.78
N ALA A 23 0.77 7.11 -1.81
CA ALA A 23 2.11 6.68 -1.44
C ALA A 23 3.18 7.38 -2.30
N ARG A 24 2.97 7.47 -3.61
CA ARG A 24 3.84 8.18 -4.57
C ARG A 24 3.96 9.68 -4.26
N LEU A 25 2.91 10.32 -3.77
CA LEU A 25 2.97 11.72 -3.34
C LEU A 25 3.73 11.85 -2.02
N LEU A 26 3.45 10.96 -1.05
CA LEU A 26 4.05 10.97 0.28
C LEU A 26 5.57 10.76 0.27
N THR A 27 6.14 10.11 -0.75
CA THR A 27 7.61 9.98 -0.88
C THR A 27 8.32 11.33 -1.04
N ARG A 28 7.60 12.41 -1.34
CA ARG A 28 8.17 13.78 -1.37
C ARG A 28 8.32 14.40 0.02
N HIS A 29 7.65 13.83 1.02
CA HIS A 29 7.51 14.42 2.36
C HIS A 29 8.05 13.52 3.48
N PHE A 30 8.11 12.20 3.25
CA PHE A 30 8.56 11.22 4.23
C PHE A 30 9.74 10.41 3.68
N ALA A 31 10.76 10.21 4.51
CA ALA A 31 11.92 9.39 4.16
C ALA A 31 11.57 7.91 3.92
N ARG A 32 10.47 7.44 4.53
CA ARG A 32 9.95 6.08 4.37
C ARG A 32 8.42 6.11 4.28
N VAL A 33 7.89 5.46 3.24
CA VAL A 33 6.46 5.24 3.05
C VAL A 33 6.24 3.73 3.02
N VAL A 34 5.32 3.24 3.86
CA VAL A 34 4.93 1.83 3.93
C VAL A 34 3.49 1.70 3.46
N VAL A 35 3.26 0.86 2.44
CA VAL A 35 1.92 0.52 1.98
C VAL A 35 1.56 -0.85 2.53
N LEU A 36 0.42 -0.92 3.22
CA LEU A 36 -0.14 -2.17 3.74
C LEU A 36 -1.43 -2.47 3.00
N GLU A 37 -1.50 -3.63 2.36
CA GLU A 37 -2.72 -4.15 1.74
C GLU A 37 -3.14 -5.40 2.51
N ARG A 38 -4.44 -5.47 2.83
CA ARG A 38 -5.04 -6.62 3.50
C ARG A 38 -5.21 -7.77 2.52
N ASP A 39 -5.64 -7.44 1.31
CA ASP A 39 -6.01 -8.43 0.31
C ASP A 39 -4.75 -9.03 -0.33
N THR A 40 -4.71 -10.36 -0.46
CA THR A 40 -3.64 -11.00 -1.21
C THR A 40 -3.81 -10.67 -2.69
N ARG A 41 -2.72 -10.31 -3.39
CA ARG A 41 -2.80 -10.05 -4.82
C ARG A 41 -3.13 -11.37 -5.53
N PRO A 42 -4.30 -11.50 -6.18
CA PRO A 42 -4.64 -12.72 -6.88
C PRO A 42 -3.67 -12.88 -8.07
N ASP A 43 -3.20 -14.10 -8.30
CA ASP A 43 -2.39 -14.45 -9.48
C ASP A 43 -3.30 -14.60 -10.72
N THR A 44 -4.08 -13.56 -11.01
CA THR A 44 -5.04 -13.53 -12.11
C THR A 44 -4.93 -12.20 -12.84
N ALA A 45 -4.84 -12.24 -14.18
CA ALA A 45 -4.65 -11.04 -14.99
C ALA A 45 -5.95 -10.27 -15.31
N ALA A 46 -7.12 -10.89 -15.18
CA ALA A 46 -8.40 -10.29 -15.56
C ALA A 46 -9.16 -9.70 -14.35
N PRO A 47 -9.84 -8.54 -14.50
CA PRO A 47 -10.63 -7.94 -13.43
C PRO A 47 -11.71 -8.88 -12.88
N ASP A 48 -12.42 -9.58 -13.77
CA ASP A 48 -13.52 -10.46 -13.37
C ASP A 48 -13.05 -11.66 -12.55
N SER A 49 -11.92 -12.28 -12.91
CA SER A 49 -11.34 -13.37 -12.14
C SER A 49 -10.79 -12.92 -10.79
N ALA A 50 -10.23 -11.70 -10.73
CA ALA A 50 -9.75 -11.11 -9.48
C ALA A 50 -10.91 -10.84 -8.52
N TYR A 51 -12.04 -10.33 -9.02
CA TYR A 51 -13.25 -10.13 -8.22
C TYR A 51 -13.86 -11.44 -7.74
N ALA A 52 -13.94 -12.46 -8.61
CA ALA A 52 -14.47 -13.77 -8.25
C ALA A 52 -13.66 -14.50 -7.17
N ALA A 53 -12.35 -14.26 -7.12
CA ALA A 53 -11.45 -14.86 -6.13
C ALA A 53 -11.36 -14.07 -4.81
N TRP A 54 -12.04 -12.92 -4.70
CA TRP A 54 -11.97 -12.07 -3.52
C TRP A 54 -12.64 -12.71 -2.30
N VAL A 55 -11.97 -12.62 -1.15
CA VAL A 55 -12.46 -13.11 0.14
C VAL A 55 -12.59 -11.92 1.10
N ARG A 56 -13.73 -11.83 1.78
CA ARG A 56 -14.07 -10.70 2.65
C ARG A 56 -13.29 -10.69 3.97
#